data_AF-A0A968T5L4-F1
#
_entry.id   AF-A0A968T5L4-F1
#
_cell.length_a   1.000
_cell.length_b   1.000
_cell.length_c   1.000
_cell.angle_alpha   90.00
_cell.angle_beta   90.00
_cell.angle_gamma   90.00
#
_symmetry.space_group_name_H-M   'P 1'
#
loop_
_entity.id
_entity.type
_entity.pdbx_description
1 polymer ?
#
loop_
_entity_poly.entity_id
_entity_poly.type
_entity_poly.pdbx_seq_one_letter_code
_entity_poly.pdbx_strand_id
1 'polypeptide(L)'
;MLSETIRKELTVGEIVTADFRAAAIFRNAGIDFCCGGKKSLEQVCLEKTLETSMLIEQLKNLEQLEERTYNFNEWSLDFLCDYIVNTHHKICD
;
A
#
# COMPACT_ATOMS: atom_id res chain seq x y z
N MET A 1 3.28 -5.09 -13.43
CA MET A 1 2.61 -3.82 -13.80
C MET A 1 1.32 -3.77 -12.99
N LEU A 2 1.14 -2.77 -12.12
CA LEU A 2 -0.01 -2.67 -11.22
C LEU A 2 -1.34 -2.42 -12.00
N SER A 3 -1.24 -1.96 -13.24
CA SER A 3 -2.34 -1.50 -14.09
C SER A 3 -3.39 -2.56 -14.45
N GLU A 4 -3.06 -3.85 -14.38
CA GLU A 4 -4.01 -4.95 -14.60
C GLU A 4 -4.54 -5.60 -13.30
N THR A 5 -4.07 -5.16 -12.12
CA THR A 5 -4.22 -5.96 -10.89
C THR A 5 -4.94 -5.26 -9.73
N ILE A 6 -5.23 -3.95 -9.76
CA ILE A 6 -6.09 -3.35 -8.72
C ILE A 6 -7.53 -3.79 -8.92
N ARG A 7 -7.84 -4.92 -8.31
CA ARG A 7 -9.15 -5.55 -8.26
C ARG A 7 -9.80 -5.21 -6.93
N LYS A 8 -11.09 -4.92 -6.96
CA LYS A 8 -11.86 -4.52 -5.77
C LYS A 8 -11.90 -5.63 -4.70
N GLU A 9 -11.61 -6.87 -5.10
CA GLU A 9 -11.51 -8.06 -4.28
C GLU A 9 -10.16 -8.17 -3.53
N LEU A 10 -9.11 -7.48 -4.00
CA LEU A 10 -7.83 -7.46 -3.29
C LEU A 10 -7.99 -6.81 -1.93
N THR A 11 -7.27 -7.36 -0.96
CA THR A 11 -7.20 -6.80 0.37
C THR A 11 -6.38 -5.51 0.37
N VAL A 12 -6.75 -4.57 1.23
CA VAL A 12 -6.00 -3.31 1.34
C VAL A 12 -4.56 -3.55 1.80
N GLY A 13 -4.29 -4.64 2.53
CA GLY A 13 -2.95 -5.07 2.88
C GLY A 13 -2.14 -5.58 1.69
N GLU A 14 -2.73 -6.39 0.81
CA GLU A 14 -2.08 -6.84 -0.44
C GLU A 14 -1.71 -5.66 -1.34
N ILE A 15 -2.60 -4.67 -1.44
CA ILE A 15 -2.34 -3.45 -2.23
C ILE A 15 -1.14 -2.68 -1.67
N VAL A 16 -1.07 -2.46 -0.35
CA VAL A 16 0.08 -1.78 0.30
C VAL A 16 1.36 -2.60 0.22
N THR A 17 1.25 -3.93 0.26
CA THR A 17 2.41 -4.83 0.14
C THR A 17 3.00 -4.79 -1.26
N ALA A 18 2.16 -4.61 -2.28
CA ALA A 18 2.60 -4.45 -3.67
C ALA A 18 3.18 -3.04 -3.92
N ASP A 19 2.59 -2.01 -3.33
CA ASP A 19 3.10 -0.64 -3.39
C ASP A 19 2.81 0.11 -2.07
N PHE A 20 3.86 0.30 -1.27
CA PHE A 20 3.73 0.93 0.05
C PHE A 20 3.21 2.36 -0.03
N ARG A 21 3.31 3.04 -1.18
CA ARG A 21 2.78 4.40 -1.37
C ARG A 21 1.24 4.43 -1.27
N ALA A 22 0.58 3.31 -1.54
CA ALA A 22 -0.87 3.14 -1.33
C ALA A 22 -1.29 3.38 0.14
N ALA A 23 -0.37 3.17 1.10
CA ALA A 23 -0.61 3.46 2.51
C ALA A 23 -1.02 4.92 2.74
N ALA A 24 -0.42 5.87 2.02
CA ALA A 24 -0.75 7.28 2.14
C ALA A 24 -2.16 7.59 1.63
N ILE A 25 -2.55 6.99 0.51
CA ILE A 25 -3.90 7.10 -0.06
C ILE A 25 -4.94 6.55 0.93
N PHE A 26 -4.71 5.35 1.45
CA PHE A 26 -5.61 4.72 2.43
C PHE A 26 -5.70 5.52 3.72
N ARG A 27 -4.57 6.00 4.26
CA ARG A 27 -4.57 6.87 5.44
C ARG A 27 -5.40 8.14 5.21
N ASN A 28 -5.26 8.79 4.05
CA ASN A 28 -6.01 10.00 3.71
C ASN A 28 -7.51 9.72 3.52
N ALA A 29 -7.87 8.53 3.02
CA ALA A 29 -9.25 8.04 2.94
C ALA A 29 -9.79 7.48 4.27
N GLY A 30 -9.00 7.53 5.35
CA GLY A 30 -9.38 6.98 6.65
C GLY A 30 -9.48 5.45 6.70
N ILE A 31 -8.85 4.75 5.75
CA ILE A 31 -8.81 3.30 5.64
C ILE A 31 -7.69 2.74 6.52
N ASP A 32 -8.04 1.83 7.43
CA ASP A 32 -7.07 1.10 8.24
C ASP A 32 -6.53 -0.12 7.49
N PHE A 33 -5.36 0.05 6.88
CA PHE A 33 -4.62 -1.02 6.21
C PHE A 33 -3.66 -1.78 7.16
N CYS A 34 -3.44 -1.27 8.37
CA CYS A 34 -2.48 -1.83 9.33
C CYS A 34 -3.11 -2.99 10.11
N CYS A 35 -4.25 -2.75 10.78
CA CYS A 35 -4.97 -3.80 11.51
C CYS A 35 -6.10 -4.39 10.67
N GLY A 36 -6.75 -3.56 9.84
CA GLY A 36 -7.82 -3.94 8.91
C GLY A 36 -7.34 -4.52 7.57
N GLY A 37 -6.04 -4.81 7.43
CA GLY A 37 -5.38 -5.19 6.18
C GLY A 37 -6.02 -6.34 5.40
N LYS A 38 -6.78 -7.23 6.06
CA LYS A 38 -7.44 -8.40 5.45
C LYS A 38 -8.76 -8.10 4.77
N LYS A 39 -9.31 -6.89 4.91
CA LYS A 39 -10.57 -6.50 4.24
C LYS A 39 -10.28 -6.13 2.79
N SER A 40 -11.18 -6.51 1.88
CA SER A 40 -11.09 -6.11 0.48
C SER A 40 -11.30 -4.60 0.32
N LEU A 41 -10.78 -4.03 -0.78
CA LEU A 41 -11.02 -2.64 -1.13
C LEU A 41 -12.53 -2.35 -1.21
N GLU A 42 -13.31 -3.23 -1.84
CA GLU A 42 -14.78 -3.11 -1.92
C GLU A 42 -15.44 -3.08 -0.55
N GLN A 43 -15.04 -3.98 0.35
CA GLN A 43 -15.61 -4.06 1.69
C GLN A 43 -15.34 -2.79 2.47
N VAL A 44 -14.11 -2.29 2.44
CA VAL A 44 -13.74 -1.07 3.17
C VAL A 44 -14.47 0.15 2.60
N CYS A 45 -14.58 0.25 1.27
CA CYS A 45 -15.33 1.32 0.63
C CYS A 45 -16.81 1.31 1.03
N LEU A 46 -17.44 0.13 1.06
CA LEU A 46 -18.82 -0.03 1.48
C LEU A 46 -19.04 0.39 2.94
N GLU A 47 -18.19 -0.09 3.85
CA GLU A 47 -18.26 0.25 5.28
C GLU A 47 -18.09 1.76 5.55
N LYS A 48 -17.31 2.45 4.72
CA LYS A 48 -17.01 3.89 4.87
C LYS A 48 -17.82 4.79 3.95
N THR A 49 -18.71 4.24 3.13
CA THR A 49 -19.47 4.99 2.11
C THR A 49 -18.54 5.79 1.19
N LEU A 50 -17.45 5.15 0.75
CA LEU A 50 -16.47 5.72 -0.19
C LEU A 50 -16.73 5.21 -1.60
N GLU A 51 -16.43 6.05 -2.59
CA GLU A 51 -16.45 5.67 -3.99
C GLU A 51 -15.21 4.84 -4.35
N THR A 52 -15.40 3.53 -4.55
CA THR A 52 -14.33 2.60 -4.91
C THR A 52 -13.59 3.02 -6.18
N SER A 53 -14.31 3.59 -7.16
CA SER A 53 -13.76 4.08 -8.42
C SER A 53 -12.71 5.18 -8.22
N MET A 54 -12.98 6.14 -7.34
CA MET A 54 -12.08 7.23 -7.00
C MET A 54 -10.78 6.72 -6.36
N LEU A 55 -10.88 5.74 -5.45
CA LEU A 55 -9.70 5.13 -4.85
C LEU A 55 -8.86 4.36 -5.87
N ILE A 56 -9.50 3.60 -6.77
CA ILE A 56 -8.80 2.89 -7.85
C ILE A 56 -8.04 3.88 -8.74
N GLU A 57 -8.64 5.03 -9.07
CA GLU A 57 -7.99 6.07 -9.86
C GLU A 57 -6.75 6.65 -9.16
N GLN A 58 -6.87 6.98 -7.87
CA GLN A 58 -5.73 7.46 -7.08
C GLN A 58 -4.60 6.44 -7.01
N LEU A 59 -4.94 5.16 -6.83
CA LEU A 59 -3.95 4.09 -6.80
C LEU A 59 -3.26 3.91 -8.17
N LYS A 60 -4.00 4.02 -9.28
CA LYS A 60 -3.42 3.98 -10.64
C LYS A 60 -2.46 5.14 -10.91
N ASN A 61 -2.71 6.31 -10.33
CA ASN A 61 -1.82 7.47 -10.47
C ASN A 61 -0.44 7.24 -9.81
N LEU A 62 -0.33 6.30 -8.87
CA LEU A 62 0.98 5.90 -8.32
C LEU A 62 1.89 5.26 -9.36
N GLU A 63 1.33 4.61 -10.39
CA GLU A 63 2.12 4.01 -11.48
C GLU A 63 2.75 5.05 -12.40
N GLN A 64 2.13 6.23 -12.49
CA GLN A 64 2.64 7.33 -13.32
C GLN A 64 3.75 8.12 -12.62
N LEU A 65 3.94 7.90 -11.32
CA LEU A 65 5.03 8.49 -10.56
C LEU A 65 6.27 7.59 -10.68
N GLU A 66 7.27 8.05 -11.44
CA GLU A 66 8.61 7.41 -11.61
C GLU A 66 9.47 7.41 -10.33
N GLU A 67 8.86 7.27 -9.16
CA GLU A 67 9.62 6.95 -7.96
C GLU A 67 10.00 5.47 -7.96
N ARG A 68 11.29 5.18 -7.71
CA ARG A 68 11.78 3.82 -7.56
C ARG A 68 11.16 3.19 -6.31
N THR A 69 10.12 2.40 -6.49
CA THR A 69 9.59 1.53 -5.45
C THR A 69 10.42 0.26 -5.37
N TYR A 70 10.90 -0.07 -4.18
CA TYR A 70 11.53 -1.37 -3.93
C TYR A 70 10.45 -2.44 -3.73
N ASN A 71 10.63 -3.61 -4.35
CA ASN A 71 9.81 -4.77 -4.03
C ASN A 71 10.37 -5.47 -2.78
N PHE A 72 9.95 -5.00 -1.61
CA PHE A 72 10.43 -5.52 -0.33
C PHE A 72 10.15 -7.02 -0.13
N ASN A 73 9.18 -7.60 -0.85
CA ASN A 73 8.86 -9.03 -0.77
C ASN A 73 9.95 -9.94 -1.36
N GLU A 74 10.82 -9.39 -2.21
CA GLU A 74 11.94 -10.14 -2.81
C GLU A 74 13.21 -10.08 -1.96
N TRP A 75 13.20 -9.32 -0.87
CA TRP A 75 14.36 -9.18 -0.01
C TRP A 75 14.46 -10.35 0.95
N SER A 76 15.70 -10.78 1.25
CA SER A 76 15.91 -11.71 2.36
C SER A 76 15.52 -11.03 3.67
N LEU A 77 15.09 -11.84 4.64
CA LEU A 77 14.68 -11.34 5.95
C LEU A 77 15.82 -10.57 6.63
N ASP A 78 17.05 -11.06 6.55
CA ASP A 78 18.22 -10.41 7.13
C ASP A 78 18.44 -9.01 6.55
N PHE A 79 18.39 -8.90 5.21
CA PHE A 79 18.58 -7.63 4.52
C PHE A 79 17.43 -6.65 4.81
N LEU A 80 16.18 -7.14 4.86
CA LEU A 80 15.03 -6.32 5.20
C LEU A 80 15.14 -5.76 6.63
N CYS A 81 15.54 -6.58 7.60
CA CYS A 81 15.81 -6.13 8.97
C CYS A 81 16.89 -5.04 9.00
N ASP A 82 18.03 -5.27 8.35
CA ASP A 82 19.12 -4.30 8.30
C ASP A 82 18.70 -2.99 7.64
N TYR A 83 17.92 -3.05 6.56
CA TYR A 83 17.40 -1.87 5.89
C TYR A 83 16.46 -1.06 6.80
N ILE A 84 15.49 -1.70 7.46
CA ILE A 84 14.56 -1.02 8.36
C ILE A 84 15.34 -0.29 9.46
N VAL A 85 16.33 -0.95 10.05
CA VAL A 85 17.18 -0.35 11.08
C VAL A 85 17.93 0.85 10.52
N ASN A 86 18.60 0.72 9.38
CA ASN A 86 19.48 1.77 8.86
C ASN A 86 18.75 2.93 8.18
N THR A 87 17.52 2.74 7.72
CA THR A 87 16.76 3.75 6.97
C THR A 87 15.66 4.41 7.80
N HIS A 88 15.01 3.66 8.71
CA HIS A 88 13.86 4.18 9.48
C HIS A 88 14.15 4.34 10.97
N HIS A 89 14.97 3.47 11.56
CA HIS A 89 15.30 3.54 13.00
C HIS A 89 16.62 4.23 13.30
N LYS A 90 17.46 4.47 12.29
CA LYS A 90 18.70 5.22 12.44
C LYS A 90 18.37 6.70 12.58
N ILE A 91 17.87 7.05 13.76
CA ILE A 91 17.90 8.40 14.29
C ILE A 91 19.38 8.70 14.54
N CYS A 92 19.89 9.73 13.88
CA CYS A 92 21.22 10.26 14.18
C CYS A 92 21.30 10.64 15.66
N ASP A 93 22.37 10.22 16.34
CA ASP A 93 23.01 11.08 17.35
C ASP A 93 23.69 12.26 16.64
#